data_AF-A0A9N9VTG4-F1
#
_entry.id   AF-A0A9N9VTG4-F1
#
_cell.length_a   1.000
_cell.length_b   1.000
_cell.length_c   1.000
_cell.angle_alpha   90.00
_cell.angle_beta   90.00
_cell.angle_gamma   90.00
#
_symmetry.space_group_name_H-M   'P 1'
#
loop_
_entity.id
_entity.type
_entity.pdbx_description
1 polymer ?
#
loop_
_entity_poly.entity_id
_entity_poly.type
_entity_poly.pdbx_seq_one_letter_code
_entity_poly.pdbx_strand_id
1 'polypeptide(L)'
;MAARFRGSGQTCVSPNRVYVQKGIHDVFVQKLQQAVDTQLVKGDPLSTGTTIGPLINVRAVEKVERLVSDARSQGATVVTGGTRSSGDPENYYPPTIFQGMTHSMQASKEGLFGPVVAIYPFENQQDLLRMANNAEVGLGAYVYTNTLNQAWRTAELLQTGMVGVNTGVISDPVAPFRGVKHSGFGREGGRIGIDEFQILKTSRHFRMSKLKVGDNFDSTTDQGPQNSMMHIESGKQEGATVHLGGRVSKTGQSGGYYIEPTIFTNVKPGMKIMKEEIFGPVVAISKFSSEEEVLELANDTVY
;
A
#
# COMPACT_ATOMS: atom_id res chain seq x y z
N MET A 1 -5.80 -22.80 -15.57
CA MET A 1 -4.46 -23.39 -15.39
C MET A 1 -3.46 -22.40 -14.79
N ALA A 2 -2.98 -21.40 -15.55
CA ALA A 2 -1.93 -20.47 -15.11
C ALA A 2 -2.20 -19.75 -13.78
N ALA A 3 -3.43 -19.27 -13.56
CA ALA A 3 -3.75 -18.50 -12.36
C ALA A 3 -3.67 -19.30 -11.05
N ARG A 4 -4.13 -20.57 -11.05
CA ARG A 4 -4.27 -21.38 -9.81
C ARG A 4 -3.14 -22.38 -9.58
N PHE A 5 -2.60 -23.00 -10.63
CA PHE A 5 -1.67 -24.12 -10.46
C PHE A 5 -0.19 -23.76 -10.58
N ARG A 6 0.13 -22.52 -11.01
CA ARG A 6 1.50 -22.00 -10.97
C ARG A 6 2.03 -22.01 -9.54
N GLY A 7 3.23 -22.53 -9.33
CA GLY A 7 3.82 -22.68 -7.98
C GLY A 7 2.98 -23.56 -7.05
N SER A 8 2.22 -24.51 -7.61
CA SER A 8 1.26 -25.34 -6.87
C SER A 8 0.22 -24.51 -6.10
N GLY A 9 -0.13 -23.32 -6.60
CA GLY A 9 -1.11 -22.42 -5.98
C GLY A 9 -0.62 -21.69 -4.74
N GLN A 10 0.69 -21.70 -4.49
CA GLN A 10 1.35 -21.00 -3.38
C GLN A 10 1.76 -19.58 -3.80
N THR A 11 0.81 -18.82 -4.33
CA THR A 11 1.05 -17.42 -4.73
C THR A 11 -0.08 -16.54 -4.23
N CYS A 12 0.26 -15.36 -3.71
CA CYS A 12 -0.72 -14.40 -3.17
C CYS A 12 -1.75 -13.94 -4.22
N VAL A 13 -1.37 -13.89 -5.50
CA VAL A 13 -2.27 -13.53 -6.61
C VAL A 13 -3.10 -14.70 -7.14
N SER A 14 -2.86 -15.94 -6.70
CA SER A 14 -3.67 -17.08 -7.18
C SER A 14 -5.11 -16.96 -6.66
N PRO A 15 -6.14 -17.12 -7.53
CA PRO A 15 -7.52 -16.94 -7.13
C PRO A 15 -7.92 -18.03 -6.14
N ASN A 16 -8.27 -17.64 -4.92
CA ASN A 16 -8.77 -18.55 -3.89
C ASN A 16 -10.26 -18.89 -4.08
N ARG A 17 -11.02 -18.02 -4.76
CA ARG A 17 -12.45 -18.17 -5.01
C ARG A 17 -12.70 -18.00 -6.49
N VAL A 18 -13.31 -18.99 -7.12
CA VAL A 18 -13.66 -18.96 -8.54
C VAL A 18 -15.18 -18.93 -8.64
N TYR A 19 -15.70 -17.79 -9.08
CA TYR A 19 -17.13 -17.59 -9.27
C TYR A 19 -17.51 -17.93 -10.71
N VAL A 20 -18.50 -18.79 -10.89
CA VAL A 20 -18.94 -19.25 -12.22
C VAL A 20 -20.45 -19.05 -12.35
N GLN A 21 -20.88 -18.45 -13.46
CA GLN A 21 -22.30 -18.19 -13.67
C GLN A 21 -23.06 -19.51 -13.85
N LYS A 22 -24.24 -19.66 -13.22
CA LYS A 22 -25.01 -20.92 -13.23
C LYS A 22 -25.18 -21.52 -14.62
N GLY A 23 -25.46 -20.71 -15.64
CA GLY A 23 -25.69 -21.18 -17.02
C GLY A 23 -24.48 -21.85 -17.69
N ILE A 24 -23.27 -21.68 -17.17
CA ILE A 24 -22.04 -22.32 -17.70
C ILE A 24 -21.30 -23.16 -16.65
N HIS A 25 -21.86 -23.31 -15.44
CA HIS A 25 -21.18 -23.91 -14.30
C HIS A 25 -20.67 -25.33 -14.59
N ASP A 26 -21.56 -26.23 -14.99
CA ASP A 26 -21.21 -27.65 -15.13
C ASP A 26 -20.22 -27.87 -16.29
N VAL A 27 -20.41 -27.15 -17.40
CA VAL A 27 -19.49 -27.18 -18.54
C VAL A 27 -18.10 -26.65 -18.15
N PHE A 28 -18.05 -25.59 -17.34
CA PHE A 28 -16.79 -25.06 -16.84
C PHE A 28 -16.07 -26.06 -15.93
N VAL A 29 -16.80 -26.67 -14.97
CA VAL A 29 -16.24 -27.68 -14.05
C VAL A 29 -15.67 -28.86 -14.83
N GLN A 30 -16.44 -29.40 -15.80
CA GLN A 30 -16.00 -30.51 -16.64
C GLN A 30 -14.73 -30.18 -17.44
N LYS A 31 -14.70 -29.01 -18.09
CA LYS A 31 -13.52 -28.58 -18.86
C LYS A 31 -12.31 -28.32 -17.97
N LEU A 32 -12.52 -27.78 -16.78
CA LEU A 32 -11.45 -27.55 -15.82
C LEU A 32 -10.88 -28.88 -15.31
N GLN A 33 -11.74 -29.85 -14.98
CA GLN A 33 -11.32 -31.20 -14.61
C GLN A 33 -10.48 -31.83 -15.71
N GLN A 34 -10.98 -31.83 -16.95
CA GLN A 34 -10.23 -32.36 -18.10
C GLN A 34 -8.86 -31.68 -18.25
N ALA A 35 -8.80 -30.34 -18.13
CA ALA A 35 -7.53 -29.62 -18.22
C ALA A 35 -6.57 -29.96 -17.06
N VAL A 36 -7.08 -30.14 -15.84
CA VAL A 36 -6.29 -30.58 -14.69
C VAL A 36 -5.72 -31.98 -14.94
N ASP A 37 -6.56 -32.93 -15.34
CA ASP A 37 -6.18 -34.33 -15.51
C ASP A 37 -5.19 -34.53 -16.67
N THR A 38 -5.27 -33.70 -17.71
CA THR A 38 -4.43 -33.84 -18.93
C THR A 38 -3.18 -32.97 -18.96
N GLN A 39 -3.14 -31.85 -18.23
CA GLN A 39 -2.03 -30.89 -18.31
C GLN A 39 -1.15 -30.88 -17.05
N LEU A 40 -1.63 -31.40 -15.92
CA LEU A 40 -0.86 -31.43 -14.68
C LEU A 40 -0.09 -32.74 -14.53
N VAL A 41 1.23 -32.63 -14.56
CA VAL A 41 2.18 -33.73 -14.41
C VAL A 41 2.94 -33.50 -13.12
N LYS A 42 2.62 -34.32 -12.12
CA LYS A 42 3.34 -34.36 -10.84
C LYS A 42 4.77 -34.86 -11.08
N GLY A 43 5.75 -34.18 -10.51
CA GLY A 43 7.13 -34.64 -10.56
C GLY A 43 8.10 -33.80 -9.75
N ASP A 44 9.38 -34.13 -9.89
CA ASP A 44 10.48 -33.31 -9.39
C ASP A 44 10.48 -31.95 -10.11
N PRO A 45 10.49 -30.81 -9.40
CA PRO A 45 10.56 -29.48 -10.00
C PRO A 45 11.75 -29.25 -10.94
N LEU A 46 12.83 -30.03 -10.81
CA LEU A 46 14.00 -29.95 -11.68
C LEU A 46 13.87 -30.82 -12.94
N SER A 47 12.89 -31.72 -12.99
CA SER A 47 12.69 -32.62 -14.13
C SER A 47 11.89 -31.97 -15.25
N THR A 48 12.35 -32.14 -16.49
CA THR A 48 11.64 -31.72 -17.69
C THR A 48 10.27 -32.40 -17.77
N GLY A 49 9.23 -31.63 -18.05
CA GLY A 49 7.86 -32.12 -18.19
C GLY A 49 7.03 -32.12 -16.90
N THR A 50 7.66 -31.89 -15.73
CA THR A 50 6.93 -31.61 -14.49
C THR A 50 6.20 -30.28 -14.63
N THR A 51 4.89 -30.25 -14.39
CA THR A 51 4.09 -29.02 -14.40
C THR A 51 3.51 -28.69 -13.02
N ILE A 52 3.59 -29.62 -12.06
CA ILE A 52 3.25 -29.36 -10.67
C ILE A 52 4.18 -30.08 -9.70
N GLY A 53 4.69 -29.33 -8.73
CA GLY A 53 5.58 -29.84 -7.67
C GLY A 53 4.90 -29.92 -6.30
N PRO A 54 5.64 -30.28 -5.25
CA PRO A 54 5.12 -30.31 -3.89
C PRO A 54 4.84 -28.91 -3.33
N LEU A 55 4.16 -28.86 -2.19
CA LEU A 55 4.08 -27.67 -1.35
C LEU A 55 5.37 -27.45 -0.57
N ILE A 56 5.52 -26.26 -0.01
CA ILE A 56 6.74 -25.83 0.68
C ILE A 56 7.11 -26.71 1.88
N ASN A 57 6.13 -27.24 2.60
CA ASN A 57 6.34 -28.13 3.76
C ASN A 57 5.06 -28.91 4.11
N VAL A 58 5.18 -29.84 5.06
CA VAL A 58 4.07 -30.69 5.55
C VAL A 58 2.95 -29.85 6.19
N ARG A 59 3.27 -28.77 6.92
CA ARG A 59 2.24 -27.90 7.53
C ARG A 59 1.34 -27.25 6.47
N ALA A 60 1.88 -26.94 5.30
CA ALA A 60 1.08 -26.43 4.18
C ALA A 60 0.10 -27.50 3.68
N VAL A 61 0.53 -28.76 3.61
CA VAL A 61 -0.34 -29.89 3.26
C VAL A 61 -1.44 -30.08 4.31
N GLU A 62 -1.09 -30.12 5.59
CA GLU A 62 -2.06 -30.27 6.70
C GLU A 62 -3.12 -29.16 6.68
N LYS A 63 -2.70 -27.91 6.40
CA LYS A 63 -3.64 -26.80 6.24
C LYS A 63 -4.60 -27.05 5.08
N VAL A 64 -4.10 -27.46 3.91
CA VAL A 64 -4.93 -27.74 2.74
C VAL A 64 -5.90 -28.89 3.04
N GLU A 65 -5.44 -29.98 3.67
CA GLU A 65 -6.26 -31.11 4.07
C GLU A 65 -7.38 -30.71 5.02
N ARG A 66 -7.08 -29.89 6.04
CA ARG A 66 -8.09 -29.35 6.96
C ARG A 66 -9.16 -28.57 6.21
N LEU A 67 -8.77 -27.67 5.31
CA LEU A 67 -9.71 -26.82 4.55
C LEU A 67 -10.56 -27.63 3.57
N VAL A 68 -9.98 -28.65 2.93
CA VAL A 68 -10.71 -29.56 2.04
C VAL A 68 -11.69 -30.43 2.83
N SER A 69 -11.27 -30.94 4.00
CA SER A 69 -12.12 -31.73 4.90
C SER A 69 -13.29 -30.92 5.44
N ASP A 70 -13.06 -29.67 5.85
CA ASP A 70 -14.11 -28.74 6.27
C ASP A 70 -15.12 -28.45 5.16
N ALA A 71 -14.65 -28.18 3.94
CA ALA A 71 -15.54 -27.97 2.80
C ALA A 71 -16.41 -29.21 2.53
N ARG A 72 -15.80 -30.41 2.54
CA ARG A 72 -16.51 -31.68 2.32
C ARG A 72 -17.54 -31.96 3.40
N SER A 73 -17.21 -31.73 4.68
CA SER A 73 -18.14 -31.95 5.80
C SER A 73 -19.33 -31.00 5.76
N GLN A 74 -19.18 -29.83 5.14
CA GLN A 74 -20.23 -28.84 4.91
C GLN A 74 -20.96 -29.00 3.56
N GLY A 75 -20.73 -30.10 2.83
CA GLY A 75 -21.49 -30.46 1.63
C GLY A 75 -20.84 -30.09 0.29
N ALA A 76 -19.61 -29.59 0.27
CA ALA A 76 -18.88 -29.41 -0.98
C ALA A 76 -18.55 -30.78 -1.60
N THR A 77 -18.67 -30.87 -2.93
CA THR A 77 -18.36 -32.09 -3.68
C THR A 77 -16.97 -31.97 -4.31
N VAL A 78 -16.12 -32.98 -4.09
CA VAL A 78 -14.82 -33.08 -4.75
C VAL A 78 -15.01 -33.67 -6.15
N VAL A 79 -14.53 -32.93 -7.15
CA VAL A 79 -14.62 -33.30 -8.58
C VAL A 79 -13.40 -34.12 -9.00
N THR A 80 -12.20 -33.72 -8.55
CA THR A 80 -10.94 -34.45 -8.75
C THR A 80 -10.00 -34.18 -7.57
N GLY A 81 -9.06 -35.09 -7.32
CA GLY A 81 -8.10 -35.00 -6.22
C GLY A 81 -8.72 -35.15 -4.83
N GLY A 82 -8.33 -34.26 -3.90
CA GLY A 82 -8.91 -34.15 -2.55
C GLY A 82 -8.41 -35.16 -1.51
N THR A 83 -7.55 -36.11 -1.91
CA THR A 83 -6.93 -37.09 -1.00
C THR A 83 -5.54 -37.46 -1.49
N ARG A 84 -4.54 -37.45 -0.60
CA ARG A 84 -3.18 -37.90 -0.93
C ARG A 84 -3.11 -39.41 -1.16
N SER A 85 -2.21 -39.84 -2.03
CA SER A 85 -1.87 -41.25 -2.24
C SER A 85 -0.70 -41.67 -1.33
N SER A 86 -0.62 -42.95 -0.97
CA SER A 86 0.48 -43.47 -0.13
C SER A 86 1.88 -43.32 -0.76
N GLY A 87 1.96 -43.21 -2.09
CA GLY A 87 3.20 -42.96 -2.82
C GLY A 87 3.51 -41.47 -3.06
N ASP A 88 2.73 -40.55 -2.50
CA ASP A 88 3.01 -39.12 -2.61
C ASP A 88 4.12 -38.71 -1.61
N PRO A 89 5.02 -37.77 -2.00
CA PRO A 89 5.90 -37.11 -1.04
C PRO A 89 5.10 -36.48 0.12
N GLU A 90 5.69 -36.42 1.31
CA GLU A 90 4.98 -35.92 2.50
C GLU A 90 4.42 -34.50 2.34
N ASN A 91 5.15 -33.63 1.62
CA ASN A 91 4.77 -32.26 1.33
C ASN A 91 4.01 -32.10 -0.01
N TYR A 92 3.53 -33.18 -0.63
CA TYR A 92 2.72 -33.10 -1.84
C TYR A 92 1.22 -33.15 -1.51
N TYR A 93 0.42 -32.39 -2.27
CA TYR A 93 -1.04 -32.49 -2.25
C TYR A 93 -1.56 -32.47 -3.69
N PRO A 94 -2.47 -33.38 -4.09
CA PRO A 94 -2.92 -33.45 -5.48
C PRO A 94 -3.73 -32.22 -5.89
N PRO A 95 -3.65 -31.81 -7.19
CA PRO A 95 -4.60 -30.87 -7.77
C PRO A 95 -6.03 -31.26 -7.41
N THR A 96 -6.75 -30.33 -6.79
CA THR A 96 -8.08 -30.59 -6.25
C THR A 96 -9.06 -29.56 -6.78
N ILE A 97 -10.20 -30.02 -7.26
CA ILE A 97 -11.33 -29.16 -7.62
C ILE A 97 -12.50 -29.56 -6.73
N PHE A 98 -13.15 -28.59 -6.12
CA PHE A 98 -14.45 -28.81 -5.49
C PHE A 98 -15.47 -27.77 -5.91
N GLN A 99 -16.71 -28.22 -5.98
CA GLN A 99 -17.89 -27.44 -6.33
C GLN A 99 -18.90 -27.47 -5.18
N GLY A 100 -19.88 -26.56 -5.26
CA GLY A 100 -20.87 -26.38 -4.19
C GLY A 100 -20.32 -25.59 -3.01
N MET A 101 -19.36 -24.70 -3.25
CA MET A 101 -18.79 -23.88 -2.19
C MET A 101 -19.74 -22.81 -1.70
N THR A 102 -19.71 -22.55 -0.39
CA THR A 102 -20.48 -21.51 0.28
C THR A 102 -19.56 -20.65 1.15
N HIS A 103 -20.00 -19.43 1.49
CA HIS A 103 -19.22 -18.53 2.35
C HIS A 103 -19.12 -18.98 3.83
N SER A 104 -19.86 -20.02 4.25
CA SER A 104 -19.73 -20.56 5.62
C SER A 104 -18.47 -21.40 5.80
N MET A 105 -17.98 -22.01 4.71
CA MET A 105 -16.81 -22.90 4.70
C MET A 105 -15.52 -22.12 4.99
N GLN A 106 -14.58 -22.76 5.70
CA GLN A 106 -13.32 -22.14 6.11
C GLN A 106 -12.45 -21.74 4.91
N ALA A 107 -12.46 -22.53 3.84
CA ALA A 107 -11.78 -22.23 2.58
C ALA A 107 -12.24 -20.91 1.91
N SER A 108 -13.39 -20.37 2.32
CA SER A 108 -13.93 -19.08 1.85
C SER A 108 -13.37 -17.89 2.62
N LYS A 109 -12.86 -18.12 3.83
CA LYS A 109 -12.33 -17.12 4.77
C LYS A 109 -10.81 -17.15 4.80
N GLU A 110 -10.23 -18.33 4.73
CA GLU A 110 -8.79 -18.56 4.74
C GLU A 110 -8.24 -18.74 3.32
N GLY A 111 -7.07 -18.17 3.04
CA GLY A 111 -6.35 -18.44 1.79
C GLY A 111 -5.88 -19.90 1.73
N LEU A 112 -6.25 -20.60 0.65
CA LEU A 112 -5.93 -22.02 0.44
C LEU A 112 -4.41 -22.28 0.34
N PHE A 113 -3.67 -21.44 -0.41
CA PHE A 113 -2.22 -21.58 -0.61
C PHE A 113 -1.76 -23.01 -1.00
N GLY A 114 -2.57 -23.71 -1.80
CA GLY A 114 -2.24 -25.02 -2.38
C GLY A 114 -2.94 -25.25 -3.72
N PRO A 115 -2.80 -26.42 -4.36
CA PRO A 115 -3.29 -26.63 -5.72
C PRO A 115 -4.80 -26.95 -5.73
N VAL A 116 -5.60 -26.05 -5.17
CA VAL A 116 -7.02 -26.25 -4.90
C VAL A 116 -7.87 -25.17 -5.59
N VAL A 117 -8.89 -25.57 -6.34
CA VAL A 117 -9.87 -24.67 -6.96
C VAL A 117 -11.21 -24.78 -6.22
N ALA A 118 -11.64 -23.67 -5.62
CA ALA A 118 -12.94 -23.53 -4.96
C ALA A 118 -13.95 -22.85 -5.88
N ILE A 119 -15.00 -23.58 -6.30
CA ILE A 119 -15.99 -23.09 -7.28
C ILE A 119 -17.30 -22.70 -6.60
N TYR A 120 -17.72 -21.46 -6.82
CA TYR A 120 -18.93 -20.85 -6.28
C TYR A 120 -19.87 -20.50 -7.44
N PRO A 121 -21.12 -21.01 -7.46
CA PRO A 121 -22.09 -20.59 -8.47
C PRO A 121 -22.61 -19.18 -8.17
N PHE A 122 -22.89 -18.39 -9.21
CA PHE A 122 -23.61 -17.12 -9.09
C PHE A 122 -24.69 -16.98 -10.16
N GLU A 123 -25.74 -16.22 -9.89
CA GLU A 123 -26.85 -16.01 -10.83
C GLU A 123 -26.64 -14.80 -11.74
N ASN A 124 -26.35 -13.66 -11.13
CA ASN A 124 -26.24 -12.38 -11.81
C ASN A 124 -25.07 -11.55 -11.25
N GLN A 125 -24.75 -10.44 -11.91
CA GLN A 125 -23.60 -9.60 -11.57
C GLN A 125 -23.69 -9.00 -10.16
N GLN A 126 -24.88 -8.65 -9.67
CA GLN A 126 -25.04 -8.08 -8.33
C GLN A 126 -24.70 -9.12 -7.25
N ASP A 127 -25.17 -10.36 -7.45
CA ASP A 127 -24.85 -11.49 -6.58
C ASP A 127 -23.34 -11.79 -6.58
N LEU A 128 -22.71 -11.83 -7.76
CA LEU A 128 -21.26 -11.96 -7.92
C LEU A 128 -20.50 -10.89 -7.12
N LEU A 129 -20.85 -9.62 -7.29
CA LEU A 129 -20.16 -8.51 -6.63
C LEU A 129 -20.31 -8.58 -5.11
N ARG A 130 -21.51 -8.90 -4.62
CA ARG A 130 -21.77 -9.09 -3.19
C ARG A 130 -20.88 -10.19 -2.62
N MET A 131 -20.79 -11.34 -3.28
CA MET A 131 -19.96 -12.46 -2.85
C MET A 131 -18.46 -12.16 -2.94
N ALA A 132 -18.01 -11.62 -4.07
CA ALA A 132 -16.59 -11.32 -4.31
C ALA A 132 -16.06 -10.26 -3.32
N ASN A 133 -16.84 -9.20 -3.09
CA ASN A 133 -16.48 -8.11 -2.19
C ASN A 133 -16.65 -8.47 -0.70
N ASN A 134 -17.41 -9.52 -0.38
CA ASN A 134 -17.47 -10.08 0.98
C ASN A 134 -16.22 -10.93 1.28
N ALA A 135 -15.08 -10.24 1.38
CA ALA A 135 -13.82 -10.76 1.88
C ALA A 135 -13.04 -9.66 2.58
N GLU A 136 -12.29 -10.06 3.59
CA GLU A 136 -11.37 -9.21 4.34
C GLU A 136 -10.14 -8.81 3.51
N VAL A 137 -9.84 -9.58 2.46
CA VAL A 137 -8.70 -9.35 1.56
C VAL A 137 -9.17 -8.93 0.16
N GLY A 138 -8.35 -8.14 -0.52
CA GLY A 138 -8.61 -7.62 -1.85
C GLY A 138 -7.33 -7.34 -2.64
N LEU A 139 -6.47 -8.34 -2.83
CA LEU A 139 -5.22 -8.19 -3.58
C LEU A 139 -5.46 -8.08 -5.09
N GLY A 140 -5.90 -9.19 -5.69
CA GLY A 140 -6.13 -9.28 -7.13
C GLY A 140 -7.43 -10.02 -7.45
N ALA A 141 -8.06 -9.63 -8.56
CA ALA A 141 -9.19 -10.34 -9.15
C ALA A 141 -8.97 -10.60 -10.64
N TYR A 142 -9.75 -11.54 -11.17
CA TYR A 142 -9.72 -11.93 -12.57
C TYR A 142 -11.15 -11.96 -13.10
N VAL A 143 -11.42 -11.28 -14.21
CA VAL A 143 -12.73 -11.19 -14.84
C VAL A 143 -12.64 -11.77 -16.24
N TYR A 144 -13.47 -12.78 -16.52
CA TYR A 144 -13.58 -13.39 -17.84
C TYR A 144 -14.97 -13.13 -18.42
N THR A 145 -15.02 -12.41 -19.54
CA THR A 145 -16.25 -12.11 -20.28
C THR A 145 -15.91 -11.70 -21.72
N ASN A 146 -16.83 -11.94 -22.64
CA ASN A 146 -16.74 -11.45 -24.02
C ASN A 146 -17.23 -9.99 -24.16
N THR A 147 -17.81 -9.42 -23.12
CA THR A 147 -18.44 -8.09 -23.16
C THR A 147 -17.57 -7.07 -22.44
N LEU A 148 -16.97 -6.14 -23.19
CA LEU A 148 -16.07 -5.12 -22.62
C LEU A 148 -16.76 -4.25 -21.56
N ASN A 149 -18.02 -3.86 -21.78
CA ASN A 149 -18.80 -3.08 -20.81
C ASN A 149 -18.97 -3.82 -19.48
N GLN A 150 -19.17 -5.14 -19.53
CA GLN A 150 -19.25 -5.95 -18.31
C GLN A 150 -17.88 -6.06 -17.64
N ALA A 151 -16.80 -6.23 -18.42
CA ALA A 151 -15.45 -6.29 -17.89
C ALA A 151 -15.10 -5.01 -17.13
N TRP A 152 -15.25 -3.84 -17.76
CA TRP A 152 -14.97 -2.55 -17.14
C TRP A 152 -15.85 -2.28 -15.92
N ARG A 153 -17.18 -2.44 -16.04
CA ARG A 153 -18.08 -2.24 -14.91
C ARG A 153 -17.75 -3.16 -13.73
N THR A 154 -17.42 -4.43 -14.00
CA THR A 154 -17.07 -5.38 -12.94
C THR A 154 -15.73 -5.01 -12.30
N ALA A 155 -14.73 -4.63 -13.10
CA ALA A 155 -13.41 -4.24 -12.60
C ALA A 155 -13.50 -3.03 -11.64
N GLU A 156 -14.28 -2.00 -12.00
CA GLU A 156 -14.50 -0.81 -11.16
C GLU A 156 -15.24 -1.13 -9.85
N LEU A 157 -16.16 -2.10 -9.87
CA LEU A 157 -16.98 -2.45 -8.70
C LEU A 157 -16.33 -3.48 -7.77
N LEU A 158 -15.27 -4.16 -8.21
CA LEU A 158 -14.53 -5.09 -7.39
C LEU A 158 -13.63 -4.34 -6.41
N GLN A 159 -13.75 -4.68 -5.12
CA GLN A 159 -12.91 -4.15 -4.07
C GLN A 159 -11.57 -4.90 -4.00
N THR A 160 -10.79 -4.80 -5.08
CA THR A 160 -9.46 -5.39 -5.23
C THR A 160 -8.47 -4.37 -5.79
N GLY A 161 -7.21 -4.44 -5.38
CA GLY A 161 -6.20 -3.48 -5.85
C GLY A 161 -5.73 -3.69 -7.29
N MET A 162 -5.86 -4.92 -7.82
CA MET A 162 -5.52 -5.26 -9.20
C MET A 162 -6.63 -6.10 -9.84
N VAL A 163 -6.94 -5.87 -11.11
CA VAL A 163 -7.92 -6.67 -11.87
C VAL A 163 -7.35 -7.07 -13.22
N GLY A 164 -7.30 -8.36 -13.51
CA GLY A 164 -6.99 -8.91 -14.82
C GLY A 164 -8.25 -9.20 -15.61
N VAL A 165 -8.35 -8.69 -16.84
CA VAL A 165 -9.47 -9.01 -17.75
C VAL A 165 -8.99 -10.01 -18.79
N ASN A 166 -9.67 -11.15 -18.89
CA ASN A 166 -9.40 -12.23 -19.85
C ASN A 166 -7.94 -12.75 -19.84
N THR A 167 -7.25 -12.62 -18.70
CA THR A 167 -5.87 -13.09 -18.49
C THR A 167 -5.76 -13.90 -17.21
N GLY A 168 -4.85 -14.88 -17.18
CA GLY A 168 -4.52 -15.65 -15.99
C GLY A 168 -3.35 -15.08 -15.18
N VAL A 169 -2.75 -13.98 -15.63
CA VAL A 169 -1.57 -13.34 -15.03
C VAL A 169 -1.80 -11.82 -14.98
N ILE A 170 -1.59 -11.21 -13.81
CA ILE A 170 -1.79 -9.77 -13.56
C ILE A 170 -0.54 -9.06 -13.06
N SER A 171 0.51 -9.81 -12.68
CA SER A 171 1.76 -9.22 -12.22
C SER A 171 2.52 -8.63 -13.41
N ASP A 172 2.84 -7.34 -13.31
CA ASP A 172 3.58 -6.59 -14.32
C ASP A 172 4.54 -5.63 -13.60
N PRO A 173 5.86 -5.65 -13.89
CA PRO A 173 6.83 -4.80 -13.21
C PRO A 173 6.62 -3.29 -13.44
N VAL A 174 5.96 -2.87 -14.53
CA VAL A 174 5.70 -1.45 -14.79
C VAL A 174 4.40 -0.96 -14.17
N ALA A 175 3.52 -1.88 -13.77
CA ALA A 175 2.27 -1.57 -13.08
C ALA A 175 2.45 -1.59 -11.55
N PRO A 176 1.66 -0.80 -10.80
CA PRO A 176 1.68 -0.86 -9.35
C PRO A 176 1.10 -2.19 -8.86
N PHE A 177 1.84 -2.90 -8.04
CA PHE A 177 1.41 -4.08 -7.31
C PHE A 177 0.90 -3.66 -5.93
N ARG A 178 -0.42 -3.76 -5.73
CA ARG A 178 -1.07 -3.37 -4.47
C ARG A 178 -2.38 -4.12 -4.27
N GLY A 179 -2.73 -4.36 -3.00
CA GLY A 179 -4.08 -4.75 -2.58
C GLY A 179 -4.84 -3.65 -1.84
N VAL A 180 -6.13 -3.88 -1.61
CA VAL A 180 -6.96 -3.11 -0.68
C VAL A 180 -7.34 -3.98 0.53
N LYS A 181 -7.96 -3.36 1.54
CA LYS A 181 -8.36 -4.03 2.80
C LYS A 181 -7.15 -4.62 3.52
N HIS A 182 -7.25 -5.85 4.05
CA HIS A 182 -6.16 -6.52 4.76
C HIS A 182 -5.10 -7.14 3.84
N SER A 183 -5.09 -6.81 2.54
CA SER A 183 -4.08 -7.33 1.61
C SER A 183 -2.75 -6.58 1.62
N GLY A 184 -2.63 -5.49 2.38
CA GLY A 184 -1.37 -4.77 2.57
C GLY A 184 -1.51 -3.25 2.58
N PHE A 185 -0.40 -2.58 2.89
CA PHE A 185 -0.23 -1.13 2.86
C PHE A 185 0.88 -0.75 1.86
N GLY A 186 0.83 0.48 1.34
CA GLY A 186 1.78 0.94 0.32
C GLY A 186 1.55 0.33 -1.07
N ARG A 187 2.54 0.50 -1.95
CA ARG A 187 2.55 0.07 -3.36
C ARG A 187 3.95 -0.42 -3.73
N GLU A 188 4.05 -1.50 -4.49
CA GLU A 188 5.31 -1.98 -5.06
C GLU A 188 5.29 -1.87 -6.58
N GLY A 189 6.46 -1.82 -7.22
CA GLY A 189 6.58 -1.81 -8.67
C GLY A 189 6.09 -0.52 -9.36
N GLY A 190 6.32 -0.47 -10.67
CA GLY A 190 6.04 0.71 -11.49
C GLY A 190 6.74 1.98 -11.00
N ARG A 191 6.32 3.12 -11.57
CA ARG A 191 6.83 4.43 -11.14
C ARG A 191 6.39 4.80 -9.73
N ILE A 192 5.25 4.29 -9.27
CA ILE A 192 4.67 4.69 -7.98
C ILE A 192 5.37 3.96 -6.82
N GLY A 193 5.90 2.75 -7.04
CA GLY A 193 6.59 2.00 -5.99
C GLY A 193 7.83 2.71 -5.45
N ILE A 194 8.53 3.50 -6.27
CA ILE A 194 9.70 4.27 -5.81
C ILE A 194 9.31 5.41 -4.85
N ASP A 195 8.07 5.92 -4.95
CA ASP A 195 7.60 7.02 -4.11
C ASP A 195 7.54 6.57 -2.63
N GLU A 196 7.39 5.27 -2.34
CA GLU A 196 7.44 4.70 -0.98
C GLU A 196 8.86 4.72 -0.37
N PHE A 197 9.90 4.97 -1.19
CA PHE A 197 11.32 5.02 -0.79
C PHE A 197 11.94 6.41 -0.95
N GLN A 198 11.15 7.45 -1.22
CA GLN A 198 11.64 8.80 -1.46
C GLN A 198 11.23 9.78 -0.36
N ILE A 199 12.13 10.72 -0.06
CA ILE A 199 11.83 11.91 0.73
C ILE A 199 11.86 13.10 -0.24
N LEU A 200 10.73 13.78 -0.42
CA LEU A 200 10.63 14.94 -1.29
C LEU A 200 11.22 16.18 -0.62
N LYS A 201 12.24 16.78 -1.25
CA LYS A 201 12.81 18.07 -0.84
C LYS A 201 12.40 19.15 -1.83
N THR A 202 11.82 20.24 -1.32
CA THR A 202 11.51 21.43 -2.13
C THR A 202 12.56 22.51 -1.85
N SER A 203 13.24 22.99 -2.91
CA SER A 203 14.08 24.19 -2.84
C SER A 203 13.36 25.36 -3.52
N ARG A 204 13.32 26.52 -2.85
CA ARG A 204 12.80 27.77 -3.43
C ARG A 204 13.92 28.79 -3.47
N HIS A 205 14.14 29.38 -4.64
CA HIS A 205 15.17 30.38 -4.87
C HIS A 205 14.49 31.74 -5.03
N PHE A 206 14.68 32.62 -4.05
CA PHE A 206 14.15 33.98 -4.07
C PHE A 206 15.27 35.00 -4.27
N ARG A 207 14.96 36.09 -4.96
CA ARG A 207 15.82 37.26 -5.07
C ARG A 207 15.29 38.34 -4.13
N MET A 208 16.14 38.86 -3.24
CA MET A 208 15.71 39.87 -2.27
C MET A 208 15.31 41.19 -2.93
N SER A 209 14.26 41.80 -2.39
CA SER A 209 13.83 43.19 -2.59
C SER A 209 13.55 43.84 -1.22
N LYS A 210 13.48 45.17 -1.15
CA LYS A 210 13.23 45.88 0.11
C LYS A 210 11.79 45.61 0.59
N LEU A 211 11.61 45.29 1.87
CA LEU A 211 10.31 45.06 2.50
C LEU A 211 9.89 46.26 3.37
N LYS A 212 8.60 46.62 3.32
CA LYS A 212 7.94 47.63 4.18
C LYS A 212 7.08 46.94 5.25
N VAL A 213 7.28 47.27 6.52
CA VAL A 213 6.48 46.76 7.66
C VAL A 213 5.38 47.78 8.02
N GLY A 214 4.16 47.33 8.29
CA GLY A 214 3.05 48.24 8.62
C GLY A 214 1.71 47.55 8.86
N ASP A 215 0.62 48.29 8.65
CA ASP A 215 -0.74 47.77 8.69
C ASP A 215 -1.00 46.82 7.52
N ASN A 216 -1.63 45.67 7.78
CA ASN A 216 -2.03 44.69 6.76
C ASN A 216 -3.05 45.24 5.77
N PHE A 217 -3.74 46.33 6.11
CA PHE A 217 -4.68 47.00 5.23
C PHE A 217 -4.06 48.14 4.40
N ASP A 218 -2.80 48.52 4.64
CA ASP A 218 -2.03 49.40 3.74
C ASP A 218 -1.51 48.57 2.56
N SER A 219 -1.96 48.90 1.34
CA SER A 219 -1.59 48.18 0.11
C SER A 219 -0.10 48.24 -0.24
N THR A 220 0.68 49.05 0.47
CA THR A 220 2.13 49.18 0.30
C THR A 220 2.93 48.43 1.37
N THR A 221 2.27 47.83 2.36
CA THR A 221 2.89 47.02 3.41
C THR A 221 3.18 45.61 2.92
N ASP A 222 4.43 45.16 3.05
CA ASP A 222 4.84 43.78 2.76
C ASP A 222 4.72 42.85 3.98
N GLN A 223 4.70 43.40 5.21
CA GLN A 223 4.66 42.62 6.45
C GLN A 223 3.82 43.28 7.57
N GLY A 224 2.88 42.50 8.14
CA GLY A 224 2.00 42.88 9.24
C GLY A 224 2.45 42.48 10.65
N PRO A 225 1.56 42.62 11.66
CA PRO A 225 1.84 42.28 13.07
C PRO A 225 2.16 40.79 13.28
N GLN A 226 3.14 40.50 14.16
CA GLN A 226 3.57 39.13 14.52
C GLN A 226 3.95 39.06 16.01
N ASN A 227 3.77 37.89 16.64
CA ASN A 227 3.98 37.69 18.08
C ASN A 227 5.19 36.79 18.38
N SER A 228 6.39 37.36 18.37
CA SER A 228 7.67 36.67 18.63
C SER A 228 8.42 37.14 19.88
N MET A 229 7.83 38.00 20.73
CA MET A 229 8.54 38.63 21.86
C MET A 229 9.14 37.61 22.83
N MET A 230 8.44 36.50 23.08
CA MET A 230 8.92 35.44 23.97
C MET A 230 10.26 34.85 23.51
N HIS A 231 10.43 34.65 22.20
CA HIS A 231 11.67 34.10 21.63
C HIS A 231 12.82 35.09 21.70
N ILE A 232 12.52 36.39 21.52
CA ILE A 232 13.50 37.47 21.66
C ILE A 232 14.05 37.52 23.09
N GLU A 233 13.17 37.42 24.09
CA GLU A 233 13.60 37.44 25.50
C GLU A 233 14.39 36.18 25.88
N SER A 234 14.00 34.99 25.39
CA SER A 234 14.79 33.76 25.59
C SER A 234 16.20 33.89 25.00
N GLY A 235 16.32 34.41 23.77
CA GLY A 235 17.61 34.62 23.12
C GLY A 235 18.55 35.53 23.93
N LYS A 236 18.02 36.63 24.49
CA LYS A 236 18.79 37.51 25.37
C LYS A 236 19.25 36.78 26.64
N GLN A 237 18.38 36.00 27.26
CA GLN A 237 18.69 35.24 28.49
C GLN A 237 19.77 34.17 28.26
N GLU A 238 19.78 33.56 27.07
CA GLU A 238 20.77 32.56 26.67
C GLU A 238 22.10 33.16 26.18
N GLY A 239 22.21 34.49 26.13
CA GLY A 239 23.45 35.21 25.83
C GLY A 239 23.62 35.63 24.36
N ALA A 240 22.57 35.58 23.55
CA ALA A 240 22.59 36.12 22.19
C ALA A 240 22.59 37.67 22.21
N THR A 241 23.29 38.29 21.26
CA THR A 241 23.37 39.75 21.18
C THR A 241 22.35 40.29 20.19
N VAL A 242 21.40 41.13 20.66
CA VAL A 242 20.50 41.87 19.77
C VAL A 242 21.29 42.98 19.06
N HIS A 243 21.47 42.83 17.75
CA HIS A 243 22.16 43.82 16.91
C HIS A 243 21.22 44.92 16.41
N LEU A 244 19.97 44.55 16.11
CA LEU A 244 18.90 45.45 15.65
C LEU A 244 17.55 44.99 16.22
N GLY A 245 16.63 45.91 16.50
CA GLY A 245 15.26 45.60 16.94
C GLY A 245 15.17 45.18 18.40
N GLY A 246 14.35 44.15 18.68
CA GLY A 246 14.16 43.56 20.01
C GLY A 246 13.21 44.35 20.90
N ARG A 247 12.38 45.22 20.30
CA ARG A 247 11.40 46.09 20.97
C ARG A 247 10.03 45.91 20.35
N VAL A 248 9.00 46.15 21.15
CA VAL A 248 7.63 46.30 20.66
C VAL A 248 7.55 47.61 19.87
N SER A 249 7.25 47.51 18.58
CA SER A 249 6.99 48.67 17.73
C SER A 249 5.68 49.35 18.13
N LYS A 250 5.68 50.68 18.18
CA LYS A 250 4.49 51.49 18.52
C LYS A 250 3.72 51.97 17.28
N THR A 251 4.11 51.57 16.07
CA THR A 251 3.65 52.18 14.81
C THR A 251 2.30 51.68 14.28
N GLY A 252 1.44 51.10 15.11
CA GLY A 252 0.10 50.65 14.70
C GLY A 252 -0.99 51.17 15.63
N GLN A 253 -1.95 51.93 15.11
CA GLN A 253 -3.15 52.36 15.83
C GLN A 253 -4.17 51.20 15.95
N SER A 254 -3.85 50.11 16.65
CA SER A 254 -4.85 49.12 17.10
C SER A 254 -4.20 47.93 17.81
N GLY A 255 -4.17 47.93 19.15
CA GLY A 255 -4.23 46.76 20.05
C GLY A 255 -3.31 45.53 19.85
N GLY A 256 -2.42 45.47 18.86
CA GLY A 256 -1.55 44.33 18.56
C GLY A 256 -0.12 44.48 19.07
N TYR A 257 0.56 43.35 19.31
CA TYR A 257 1.99 43.31 19.63
C TYR A 257 2.79 43.41 18.33
N TYR A 258 3.09 44.63 17.86
CA TYR A 258 4.03 44.82 16.75
C TYR A 258 5.44 44.68 17.28
N ILE A 259 6.32 43.97 16.58
CA ILE A 259 7.70 43.76 17.00
C ILE A 259 8.61 44.27 15.90
N GLU A 260 9.59 45.08 16.26
CA GLU A 260 10.60 45.53 15.30
C GLU A 260 11.38 44.34 14.74
N PRO A 261 11.73 44.33 13.44
CA PRO A 261 12.63 43.33 12.88
C PRO A 261 13.89 43.20 13.73
N THR A 262 14.10 42.00 14.27
CA THR A 262 15.11 41.73 15.29
C THR A 262 16.20 40.85 14.73
N ILE A 263 17.45 41.28 14.85
CA ILE A 263 18.61 40.50 14.41
C ILE A 263 19.42 40.12 15.64
N PHE A 264 19.52 38.82 15.91
CA PHE A 264 20.48 38.27 16.88
C PHE A 264 21.79 37.93 16.20
N THR A 265 22.90 38.24 16.86
CA THR A 265 24.25 37.86 16.47
C THR A 265 24.93 37.09 17.59
N ASN A 266 26.01 36.36 17.27
CA ASN A 266 26.72 35.46 18.18
C ASN A 266 25.82 34.37 18.78
N VAL A 267 24.84 33.92 18.00
CA VAL A 267 23.93 32.85 18.41
C VAL A 267 24.66 31.52 18.33
N LYS A 268 24.54 30.68 19.36
CA LYS A 268 25.18 29.35 19.42
C LYS A 268 24.19 28.26 19.02
N PRO A 269 24.64 27.13 18.42
CA PRO A 269 23.74 26.04 17.98
C PRO A 269 22.82 25.48 19.07
N GLY A 270 23.26 25.50 20.33
CA GLY A 270 22.48 25.01 21.48
C GLY A 270 21.33 25.92 21.93
N MET A 271 21.25 27.15 21.43
CA MET A 271 20.25 28.13 21.87
C MET A 271 18.86 27.82 21.32
N LYS A 272 17.82 28.11 22.09
CA LYS A 272 16.41 27.89 21.73
C LYS A 272 16.05 28.59 20.43
N ILE A 273 16.55 29.81 20.24
CA ILE A 273 16.35 30.61 19.02
C ILE A 273 17.01 30.03 17.74
N MET A 274 17.85 29.00 17.86
CA MET A 274 18.40 28.23 16.72
C MET A 274 17.70 26.89 16.51
N LYS A 275 17.02 26.37 17.54
CA LYS A 275 16.46 25.00 17.54
C LYS A 275 14.95 24.97 17.35
N GLU A 276 14.26 26.09 17.58
CA GLU A 276 12.81 26.19 17.49
C GLU A 276 12.36 27.14 16.37
N GLU A 277 11.18 26.89 15.84
CA GLU A 277 10.54 27.75 14.84
C GLU A 277 10.08 29.07 15.48
N ILE A 278 10.60 30.20 14.97
CA ILE A 278 10.20 31.53 15.42
C ILE A 278 9.21 32.14 14.42
N PHE A 279 7.95 32.28 14.84
CA PHE A 279 6.93 33.02 14.11
C PHE A 279 7.07 34.54 14.37
N GLY A 280 7.91 35.23 13.59
CA GLY A 280 8.27 36.64 13.84
C GLY A 280 9.23 37.23 12.81
N PRO A 281 9.38 38.58 12.72
CA PRO A 281 10.49 39.20 11.99
C PRO A 281 11.80 39.08 12.76
N VAL A 282 12.19 37.87 13.18
CA VAL A 282 13.37 37.62 14.01
C VAL A 282 14.34 36.75 13.22
N VAL A 283 15.59 37.19 13.11
CA VAL A 283 16.65 36.45 12.43
C VAL A 283 17.78 36.19 13.43
N ALA A 284 18.14 34.92 13.58
CA ALA A 284 19.32 34.50 14.33
C ALA A 284 20.50 34.30 13.38
N ILE A 285 21.62 34.96 13.66
CA ILE A 285 22.84 34.86 12.86
C ILE A 285 23.92 34.19 13.70
N SER A 286 24.31 32.99 13.28
CA SER A 286 25.53 32.31 13.75
C SER A 286 26.66 32.53 12.75
N LYS A 287 27.89 32.53 13.26
CA LYS A 287 29.07 32.43 12.41
C LYS A 287 29.38 30.95 12.17
N PHE A 288 29.96 30.66 11.02
CA PHE A 288 30.49 29.36 10.63
C PHE A 288 31.79 29.58 9.88
N SER A 289 32.62 28.54 9.81
CA SER A 289 33.98 28.56 9.26
C SER A 289 34.09 27.79 7.95
N SER A 290 33.14 26.89 7.64
CA SER A 290 33.05 26.20 6.35
C SER A 290 31.61 25.93 5.90
N GLU A 291 31.45 25.55 4.63
CA GLU A 291 30.17 25.12 4.08
C GLU A 291 29.70 23.79 4.71
N GLU A 292 30.61 22.85 4.97
CA GLU A 292 30.24 21.60 5.65
C GLU A 292 29.71 21.88 7.06
N GLU A 293 30.36 22.76 7.82
CA GLU A 293 29.93 23.13 9.17
C GLU A 293 28.51 23.70 9.17
N VAL A 294 28.19 24.61 8.24
CA VAL A 294 26.83 25.19 8.20
C VAL A 294 25.77 24.19 7.73
N LEU A 295 26.13 23.25 6.86
CA LEU A 295 25.22 22.18 6.43
C LEU A 295 24.96 21.17 7.55
N GLU A 296 25.98 20.80 8.32
CA GLU A 296 25.80 19.95 9.51
C GLU A 296 24.88 20.63 10.53
N LEU A 297 25.15 21.90 10.85
CA LEU A 297 24.32 22.68 11.78
C LEU A 297 22.89 22.87 11.29
N ALA A 298 22.68 23.08 9.99
CA ALA A 298 21.34 23.25 9.42
C ALA A 298 20.53 21.95 9.39
N ASN A 299 21.19 20.78 9.38
CA ASN A 299 20.52 19.48 9.45
C ASN A 299 20.44 18.92 10.90
N ASP A 300 21.14 19.51 11.87
CA ASP A 300 21.08 19.17 13.30
C ASP A 300 19.86 19.82 14.00
N THR A 301 18.68 19.56 13.45
CA THR A 301 17.40 20.02 14.00
C THR A 301 16.58 18.84 14.49
N VAL A 302 15.95 18.96 15.66
CA VAL A 302 15.09 17.91 16.26
C VAL A 302 13.67 17.90 15.66
N TYR A 303 13.40 18.80 14.70
CA TYR A 303 12.10 18.96 14.06
C TYR A 303 11.84 17.89 13.00
#